data_AF-A0AAV0LV00-F1
#
_entry.id   AF-A0AAV0LV00-F1
#
_cell.length_a   1.000
_cell.length_b   1.000
_cell.length_c   1.000
_cell.angle_alpha   90.00
_cell.angle_beta   90.00
_cell.angle_gamma   90.00
#
_symmetry.space_group_name_H-M   'P 1'
#
loop_
_entity.id
_entity.type
_entity.pdbx_description
1 polymer ?
#
loop_
_entity_poly.entity_id
_entity_poly.type
_entity_poly.pdbx_seq_one_letter_code
_entity_poly.pdbx_strand_id
1 'polypeptide(L)'
;MFQLTEIADDAPTHSMENFKLIDTKTLWVSLKAIKRLVDTNSLPVENLSISKEVEDNQLPQQENAADLPIWLFNQAIGINVPQSRFLQLNATSDLLRLKSDIYSAVDGSLVRNPARTNPLDPSIELGPEFEKIDDFKSRFQSIPSIVELDSLKVTGDVWFGTGVSLKGKVSIHAEPGTTLNIPNDTVIENKEINHRADI
;
A
#
# COMPACT_ATOMS: atom_id res chain seq x y z
N MET A 1 -21.00 19.75 -3.70
CA MET A 1 -19.99 19.94 -4.76
C MET A 1 -18.69 20.25 -4.04
N PHE A 2 -17.69 19.38 -4.15
CA PHE A 2 -16.43 19.48 -3.39
C PHE A 2 -15.51 20.53 -4.00
N GLN A 3 -14.75 21.25 -3.17
CA GLN A 3 -13.69 22.13 -3.66
C GLN A 3 -12.39 21.32 -3.80
N LEU A 4 -11.67 21.51 -4.90
CA LEU A 4 -10.40 20.82 -5.19
C LEU A 4 -9.35 21.01 -4.08
N THR A 5 -9.46 22.09 -3.31
CA THR A 5 -8.60 22.40 -2.16
C THR A 5 -8.76 21.45 -0.96
N GLU A 6 -9.74 20.55 -0.98
CA GLU A 6 -10.00 19.59 0.11
C GLU A 6 -9.46 18.18 -0.15
N ILE A 7 -8.76 17.98 -1.28
CA ILE A 7 -8.24 16.67 -1.74
C ILE A 7 -6.71 16.66 -1.62
N ALA A 8 -6.16 15.64 -0.96
CA ALA A 8 -4.72 15.38 -0.94
C ALA A 8 -4.31 14.43 -2.10
N ASP A 9 -3.20 14.74 -2.77
CA ASP A 9 -2.66 13.96 -3.90
C ASP A 9 -2.04 12.60 -3.47
N ASP A 10 -1.53 12.52 -2.24
CA ASP A 10 -1.04 11.29 -1.60
C ASP A 10 -1.44 11.29 -0.11
N ALA A 11 -1.45 10.12 0.53
CA ALA A 11 -1.70 10.01 1.97
C ALA A 11 -0.61 10.80 2.73
N PRO A 12 -0.94 11.91 3.42
CA PRO A 12 0.09 12.79 3.95
C PRO A 12 0.74 12.16 5.19
N THR A 13 2.07 12.09 5.19
CA THR A 13 2.86 11.65 6.34
C THR A 13 2.74 12.58 7.55
N HIS A 14 2.27 13.83 7.41
CA HIS A 14 2.29 14.79 8.54
C HIS A 14 1.14 15.82 8.64
N SER A 15 0.04 15.77 7.89
CA SER A 15 -1.06 16.72 8.12
C SER A 15 -2.43 16.23 7.62
N MET A 16 -3.10 15.43 8.45
CA MET A 16 -4.50 15.01 8.21
C MET A 16 -5.53 16.11 8.58
N GLU A 17 -5.12 17.19 9.25
CA GLU A 17 -6.07 18.18 9.79
C GLU A 17 -6.73 19.07 8.73
N ASN A 18 -6.16 19.17 7.52
CA ASN A 18 -6.61 20.10 6.49
C ASN A 18 -7.32 19.45 5.28
N PHE A 19 -7.19 18.14 5.08
CA PHE A 19 -7.75 17.44 3.91
C PHE A 19 -8.65 16.28 4.34
N LYS A 20 -9.91 16.32 3.90
CA LYS A 20 -10.93 15.32 4.25
C LYS A 20 -11.03 14.17 3.24
N LEU A 21 -10.42 14.33 2.07
CA LEU A 21 -10.49 13.40 0.95
C LEU A 21 -9.08 13.13 0.41
N ILE A 22 -8.87 11.93 -0.11
CA ILE A 22 -7.63 11.49 -0.75
C ILE A 22 -7.96 11.12 -2.20
N ASP A 23 -7.09 11.49 -3.15
CA ASP A 23 -7.26 11.04 -4.53
C ASP A 23 -7.01 9.53 -4.66
N THR A 24 -7.98 8.85 -5.27
CA THR A 24 -7.90 7.40 -5.54
C THR A 24 -7.15 7.08 -6.84
N LYS A 25 -6.71 8.09 -7.58
CA LYS A 25 -6.09 8.00 -8.93
C LYS A 25 -6.98 7.29 -9.96
N THR A 26 -8.29 7.18 -9.66
CA THR A 26 -9.30 6.62 -10.56
C THR A 26 -10.05 7.74 -11.26
N LEU A 27 -9.79 7.92 -12.55
CA LEU A 27 -10.37 8.98 -13.36
C LEU A 27 -11.33 8.44 -14.42
N TRP A 28 -12.46 9.14 -14.59
CA TRP A 28 -13.43 8.88 -15.65
C TRP A 28 -13.47 10.10 -16.56
N VAL A 29 -12.97 9.96 -17.79
CA VAL A 29 -12.75 11.10 -18.67
C VAL A 29 -13.52 10.98 -19.97
N SER A 30 -14.15 12.07 -20.40
CA SER A 30 -14.81 12.16 -21.70
C SER A 30 -13.79 12.18 -22.84
N LEU A 31 -13.85 11.18 -23.72
CA LEU A 31 -12.99 11.11 -24.90
C LEU A 31 -13.15 12.33 -25.82
N LYS A 32 -14.34 12.93 -25.89
CA LYS A 32 -14.58 14.17 -26.66
C LYS A 32 -13.82 15.36 -26.07
N ALA A 33 -13.74 15.43 -24.73
CA ALA A 33 -13.00 16.49 -24.05
C ALA A 33 -11.48 16.31 -24.25
N ILE A 34 -10.97 15.08 -24.17
CA ILE A 34 -9.57 14.77 -24.49
C ILE A 34 -9.26 15.18 -25.94
N LYS A 35 -10.09 14.76 -26.91
CA LYS A 35 -9.91 15.12 -28.31
C LYS A 35 -9.81 16.63 -28.51
N ARG A 36 -10.71 17.41 -27.89
CA ARG A 36 -10.65 18.87 -27.95
C ARG A 36 -9.31 19.40 -27.42
N LEU A 37 -8.86 18.94 -26.25
CA LEU A 37 -7.61 19.41 -25.64
C LEU A 37 -6.37 19.08 -26.49
N VAL A 38 -6.36 17.91 -27.13
CA VAL A 38 -5.32 17.52 -28.10
C VAL A 38 -5.38 18.42 -29.34
N ASP A 39 -6.56 18.59 -29.95
CA ASP A 39 -6.75 19.38 -31.17
C ASP A 39 -6.38 20.88 -30.96
N THR A 40 -6.59 21.41 -29.74
CA THR A 40 -6.27 22.80 -29.39
C THR A 40 -4.88 22.98 -28.79
N ASN A 41 -4.05 21.93 -28.77
CA ASN A 41 -2.71 21.92 -28.16
C ASN A 41 -2.69 22.48 -26.73
N SER A 42 -3.74 22.21 -25.96
CA SER A 42 -3.95 22.72 -24.59
C SER A 42 -3.61 21.70 -23.51
N LEU A 43 -3.07 20.55 -23.90
CA LEU A 43 -2.49 19.59 -22.96
C LEU A 43 -1.10 20.09 -22.56
N PRO A 44 -0.83 20.31 -21.26
CA PRO A 44 0.50 20.56 -20.77
C PRO A 44 1.27 19.25 -20.86
N VAL A 45 1.97 19.03 -21.97
CA VAL A 45 2.89 17.89 -22.15
C VAL A 45 4.27 18.19 -21.53
N GLU A 46 4.42 19.34 -20.87
CA GLU A 46 5.70 19.78 -20.28
C GLU A 46 5.94 19.19 -18.89
N ASN A 47 6.78 18.15 -18.87
CA ASN A 47 7.86 17.92 -17.91
C ASN A 47 7.51 17.93 -16.41
N LEU A 48 6.84 16.88 -15.93
CA LEU A 48 7.06 16.42 -14.55
C LEU A 48 8.27 15.47 -14.55
N SER A 49 9.46 16.03 -14.65
CA SER A 49 10.70 15.26 -14.49
C SER A 49 10.86 14.86 -13.03
N ILE A 50 10.36 13.68 -12.65
CA ILE A 50 10.72 13.08 -11.36
C ILE A 50 12.14 12.55 -11.52
N SER A 51 13.13 13.35 -11.13
CA SER A 51 14.52 12.89 -11.03
C SER A 51 14.64 11.92 -9.85
N LYS A 52 14.46 10.63 -10.09
CA LYS A 52 14.99 9.60 -9.20
C LYS A 52 16.50 9.57 -9.43
N GLU A 53 17.29 10.01 -8.45
CA GLU A 53 18.72 9.75 -8.44
C GLU A 53 18.92 8.23 -8.32
N VAL A 54 19.17 7.59 -9.46
CA VAL A 54 19.62 6.20 -9.50
C VAL A 54 21.12 6.25 -9.33
N GLU A 55 21.63 5.71 -8.21
CA GLU A 55 23.06 5.42 -8.11
C GLU A 55 23.46 4.48 -9.26
N ASP A 56 24.50 4.91 -9.99
CA ASP A 56 25.12 4.27 -11.14
C ASP A 56 24.51 4.58 -12.53
N ASN A 57 25.06 5.64 -13.15
CA ASN A 57 25.24 5.87 -14.59
C ASN A 57 24.08 5.57 -15.59
N GLN A 58 22.83 5.55 -15.14
CA GLN A 58 21.67 5.45 -16.04
C GLN A 58 21.04 6.84 -16.25
N LEU A 59 20.75 7.15 -17.52
CA LEU A 59 20.05 8.37 -17.94
C LEU A 59 18.78 8.57 -17.10
N PRO A 60 18.41 9.83 -16.76
CA PRO A 60 17.18 10.10 -16.05
C PRO A 60 16.00 9.51 -16.82
N GLN A 61 15.26 8.60 -16.17
CA GLN A 61 14.02 8.08 -16.73
C GLN A 61 12.97 9.19 -16.68
N GLN A 62 12.57 9.69 -17.85
CA GLN A 62 11.45 10.62 -17.96
C GLN A 62 10.16 9.80 -17.84
N GLU A 63 9.64 9.66 -16.62
CA GLU A 63 8.28 9.17 -16.41
C GLU A 63 7.32 10.33 -16.69
N ASN A 64 6.63 10.29 -17.83
CA ASN A 64 5.44 11.11 -18.01
C ASN A 64 4.35 10.53 -17.09
N ALA A 65 4.27 10.98 -15.85
CA ALA A 65 3.08 10.80 -15.05
C ALA A 65 1.93 11.41 -15.84
N ALA A 66 0.94 10.60 -16.21
CA ALA A 66 -0.26 11.03 -16.93
C ALA A 66 -1.22 11.80 -15.99
N ASP A 67 -0.66 12.65 -15.14
CA ASP A 67 -1.40 13.51 -14.22
C ASP A 67 -1.93 14.67 -15.05
N LEU A 68 -3.06 14.42 -15.72
CA LEU A 68 -3.83 15.45 -16.42
C LEU A 68 -4.48 16.35 -15.36
N PRO A 69 -4.06 17.62 -15.25
CA PRO A 69 -4.63 18.50 -14.25
C PRO A 69 -6.14 18.64 -14.44
N ILE A 70 -6.91 18.40 -13.36
CA ILE A 70 -8.38 18.39 -13.38
C ILE A 70 -8.95 19.72 -13.90
N TRP A 71 -8.25 20.83 -13.69
CA TRP A 71 -8.65 22.17 -14.14
C TRP A 71 -8.66 22.35 -15.67
N LEU A 72 -8.08 21.43 -16.44
CA LEU A 72 -8.18 21.42 -17.92
C LEU A 72 -9.57 21.01 -18.43
N PHE A 73 -10.36 20.36 -17.57
CA PHE A 73 -11.68 19.87 -17.93
C PHE A 73 -12.77 20.80 -17.42
N ASN A 74 -13.52 21.39 -18.35
CA ASN A 74 -14.77 22.08 -18.02
C ASN A 74 -15.73 21.07 -17.35
N GLN A 75 -16.33 21.45 -16.22
CA GLN A 75 -17.29 20.63 -15.47
C GLN A 75 -16.71 19.37 -14.79
N ALA A 76 -15.45 19.41 -14.35
CA ALA A 76 -14.92 18.37 -13.48
C ALA A 76 -15.71 18.26 -12.17
N ILE A 77 -15.93 17.03 -11.71
CA ILE A 77 -16.59 16.72 -10.44
C ILE A 77 -15.80 15.67 -9.67
N GLY A 78 -15.80 15.77 -8.34
CA GLY A 78 -15.32 14.71 -7.45
C GLY A 78 -16.47 13.82 -6.99
N ILE A 79 -16.23 12.51 -6.93
CA ILE A 79 -17.16 11.52 -6.39
C ILE A 79 -16.51 10.87 -5.17
N ASN A 80 -17.16 10.97 -4.01
CA ASN A 80 -16.72 10.23 -2.84
C ASN A 80 -17.09 8.75 -3.00
N VAL A 81 -16.12 7.86 -2.84
CA VAL A 81 -16.28 6.42 -3.00
C VAL A 81 -15.99 5.72 -1.67
N PRO A 82 -16.61 4.56 -1.39
CA PRO A 82 -16.26 3.79 -0.20
C PRO A 82 -14.81 3.32 -0.27
N GLN A 83 -14.16 3.17 0.89
CA GLN A 83 -12.78 2.70 1.02
C GLN A 83 -12.51 1.39 0.27
N SER A 84 -13.52 0.52 0.10
CA SER A 84 -13.41 -0.72 -0.67
C SER A 84 -13.04 -0.54 -2.15
N ARG A 85 -13.15 0.68 -2.70
CA ARG A 85 -12.74 1.02 -4.07
C ARG A 85 -11.28 1.46 -4.16
N PHE A 86 -10.58 1.54 -3.03
CA PHE A 86 -9.22 2.06 -2.95
C PHE A 86 -8.34 1.12 -2.13
N LEU A 87 -7.46 0.40 -2.82
CA LEU A 87 -6.43 -0.43 -2.22
C LEU A 87 -5.09 -0.02 -2.81
N GLN A 88 -4.32 0.79 -2.08
CA GLN A 88 -2.98 1.15 -2.49
C GLN A 88 -2.03 -0.06 -2.39
N LEU A 89 -1.11 -0.15 -3.34
CA LEU A 89 -0.06 -1.16 -3.41
C LEU A 89 1.28 -0.46 -3.61
N ASN A 90 1.70 0.29 -2.60
CA ASN A 90 2.91 1.12 -2.67
C ASN A 90 4.09 0.44 -1.97
N ALA A 91 3.81 -0.44 -1.01
CA ALA A 91 4.83 -1.15 -0.25
C ALA A 91 4.54 -2.66 -0.17
N THR A 92 5.54 -3.44 0.23
CA THR A 92 5.39 -4.89 0.46
C THR A 92 4.47 -5.22 1.63
N SER A 93 4.24 -4.28 2.55
CA SER A 93 3.19 -4.36 3.57
C SER A 93 1.79 -4.42 2.96
N ASP A 94 1.51 -3.63 1.91
CA ASP A 94 0.25 -3.70 1.17
C ASP A 94 0.11 -5.04 0.43
N LEU A 95 1.23 -5.55 -0.10
CA LEU A 95 1.27 -6.86 -0.75
C LEU A 95 0.96 -7.99 0.25
N LEU A 96 1.49 -7.92 1.47
CA LEU A 96 1.18 -8.86 2.54
C LEU A 96 -0.33 -8.85 2.85
N ARG A 97 -0.90 -7.66 3.01
CA ARG A 97 -2.34 -7.49 3.24
C ARG A 97 -3.17 -8.11 2.10
N LEU A 98 -2.83 -7.82 0.84
CA LEU A 98 -3.57 -8.32 -0.32
C LEU A 98 -3.46 -9.85 -0.50
N LYS A 99 -2.29 -10.42 -0.22
CA LYS A 99 -2.05 -11.87 -0.36
C LYS A 99 -2.53 -12.70 0.82
N SER A 100 -2.84 -12.05 1.94
CA SER A 100 -3.35 -12.71 3.13
C SER A 100 -4.81 -13.13 3.01
N ASP A 101 -5.33 -13.72 4.08
CA ASP A 101 -6.71 -14.11 4.25
C ASP A 101 -7.67 -12.94 4.60
N ILE A 102 -7.22 -11.67 4.55
CA ILE A 102 -8.12 -10.52 4.71
C ILE A 102 -9.04 -10.35 3.49
N TYR A 103 -8.54 -10.69 2.31
CA TYR A 103 -9.24 -10.54 1.04
C TYR A 103 -9.29 -11.87 0.31
N SER A 104 -10.35 -12.08 -0.48
CA SER A 104 -10.50 -13.21 -1.40
C SER A 104 -10.89 -12.68 -2.76
N ALA A 105 -10.37 -13.29 -3.82
CA ALA A 105 -10.74 -12.95 -5.19
C ALA A 105 -12.00 -13.73 -5.60
N VAL A 106 -13.08 -13.03 -5.91
CA VAL A 106 -14.34 -13.60 -6.42
C VAL A 106 -14.67 -12.86 -7.71
N ASP A 107 -14.77 -13.59 -8.82
CA ASP A 107 -15.10 -13.04 -10.15
C ASP A 107 -14.23 -11.82 -10.56
N GLY A 108 -12.93 -11.87 -10.23
CA GLY A 108 -11.98 -10.79 -10.52
C GLY A 108 -12.10 -9.56 -9.63
N SER A 109 -12.96 -9.60 -8.61
CA SER A 109 -13.11 -8.56 -7.59
C SER A 109 -12.57 -9.04 -6.24
N LEU A 110 -11.94 -8.13 -5.49
CA LEU A 110 -11.53 -8.41 -4.12
C LEU A 110 -12.74 -8.28 -3.18
N VAL A 111 -13.03 -9.34 -2.45
CA VAL A 111 -14.07 -9.41 -1.44
C VAL A 111 -13.41 -9.57 -0.08
N ARG A 112 -13.80 -8.73 0.88
CA ARG A 112 -13.29 -8.79 2.24
C ARG A 112 -13.76 -10.07 2.93
N ASN A 113 -12.87 -10.73 3.66
CA ASN A 113 -13.19 -11.96 4.39
C ASN A 113 -14.23 -11.68 5.50
N PRO A 114 -15.39 -12.36 5.49
CA PRO A 114 -16.44 -12.15 6.50
C PRO A 114 -16.02 -12.59 7.90
N ALA A 115 -14.97 -13.42 8.04
CA ALA A 115 -14.43 -13.80 9.35
C ALA A 115 -13.73 -12.63 10.06
N ARG A 116 -13.32 -11.58 9.33
CA ARG A 116 -12.74 -10.38 9.93
C ARG A 116 -13.85 -9.49 10.50
N THR A 117 -13.98 -9.48 11.81
CA THR A 117 -14.97 -8.65 12.53
C THR A 117 -14.62 -7.16 12.55
N ASN A 118 -13.33 -6.82 12.53
CA ASN A 118 -12.86 -5.45 12.50
C ASN A 118 -13.06 -4.85 11.08
N PRO A 119 -13.83 -3.75 10.91
CA PRO A 119 -14.03 -3.12 9.61
C PRO A 119 -12.76 -2.44 9.06
N LEU A 120 -11.78 -2.15 9.91
CA LEU A 120 -10.50 -1.55 9.51
C LEU A 120 -9.49 -2.63 9.12
N ASP A 121 -8.64 -2.31 8.15
CA ASP A 121 -7.49 -3.15 7.80
C ASP A 121 -6.40 -3.02 8.87
N PRO A 122 -5.59 -4.06 9.11
CA PRO A 122 -4.51 -3.97 10.07
C PRO A 122 -3.44 -2.99 9.60
N SER A 123 -2.81 -2.31 10.56
CA SER A 123 -1.60 -1.55 10.28
C SER A 123 -0.41 -2.50 10.15
N ILE A 124 0.33 -2.45 9.04
CA ILE A 124 1.47 -3.33 8.79
C ILE A 124 2.69 -2.48 8.48
N GLU A 125 3.67 -2.54 9.37
CA GLU A 125 5.00 -1.94 9.22
C GLU A 125 6.03 -3.05 9.04
N LEU A 126 6.64 -3.12 7.86
CA LEU A 126 7.77 -4.03 7.60
C LEU A 126 9.05 -3.20 7.46
N GLY A 127 10.12 -3.69 8.08
CA GLY A 127 11.44 -3.08 8.03
C GLY A 127 12.07 -3.11 6.63
N PRO A 128 13.21 -2.44 6.45
CA PRO A 128 13.92 -2.34 5.16
C PRO A 128 14.29 -3.72 4.59
N GLU A 129 14.43 -4.74 5.43
CA GLU A 129 14.70 -6.12 5.02
C GLU A 129 13.59 -6.76 4.17
N PHE A 130 12.40 -6.15 4.14
CA PHE A 130 11.23 -6.60 3.38
C PHE A 130 10.88 -5.65 2.23
N GLU A 131 11.63 -4.58 2.00
CA GLU A 131 11.28 -3.55 1.00
C GLU A 131 11.31 -4.10 -0.42
N LYS A 132 12.29 -4.95 -0.73
CA LYS A 132 12.39 -5.62 -2.04
C LYS A 132 11.45 -6.82 -2.09
N ILE A 133 10.78 -6.98 -3.23
CA ILE A 133 9.80 -8.05 -3.46
C ILE A 133 10.43 -9.44 -3.30
N ASP A 134 11.67 -9.64 -3.74
CA ASP A 134 12.34 -10.94 -3.65
C ASP A 134 12.75 -11.28 -2.22
N ASP A 135 13.20 -10.30 -1.44
CA ASP A 135 13.48 -10.46 -0.02
C ASP A 135 12.18 -10.75 0.75
N PHE A 136 11.11 -10.00 0.48
CA PHE A 136 9.78 -10.27 1.02
C PHE A 136 9.32 -11.72 0.73
N LYS A 137 9.41 -12.17 -0.53
CA LYS A 137 8.98 -13.52 -0.92
C LYS A 137 9.82 -14.61 -0.25
N SER A 138 11.13 -14.40 -0.13
CA SER A 138 12.02 -15.40 0.48
C SER A 138 11.83 -15.52 1.99
N ARG A 139 11.53 -14.41 2.66
CA ARG A 139 11.32 -14.36 4.11
C ARG A 139 10.00 -14.97 4.57
N PHE A 140 8.99 -15.05 3.71
CA PHE A 140 7.72 -15.71 4.00
C PHE A 140 7.61 -17.03 3.22
N GLN A 141 7.87 -18.17 3.86
CA GLN A 141 7.66 -19.48 3.22
C GLN A 141 6.19 -19.70 2.81
N SER A 142 5.26 -19.20 3.62
CA SER A 142 3.87 -18.99 3.25
C SER A 142 3.39 -17.66 3.83
N ILE A 143 2.38 -17.06 3.21
CA ILE A 143 1.76 -15.85 3.76
C ILE A 143 1.02 -16.22 5.05
N PRO A 144 1.31 -15.54 6.19
CA PRO A 144 0.63 -15.82 7.45
C PRO A 144 -0.86 -15.46 7.40
N SER A 145 -1.65 -16.14 8.21
CA SER A 145 -3.02 -15.71 8.50
C SER A 145 -2.97 -14.45 9.37
N ILE A 146 -3.70 -13.41 8.95
CA ILE A 146 -3.78 -12.12 9.65
C ILE A 146 -5.23 -11.61 9.75
N VAL A 147 -6.21 -12.50 9.59
CA VAL A 147 -7.64 -12.17 9.68
C VAL A 147 -8.02 -11.53 11.03
N GLU A 148 -7.37 -11.93 12.11
CA GLU A 148 -7.55 -11.43 13.49
C GLU A 148 -6.49 -10.38 13.90
N LEU A 149 -5.65 -9.90 12.97
CA LEU A 149 -4.60 -8.93 13.25
C LEU A 149 -5.16 -7.50 13.38
N ASP A 150 -4.66 -6.74 14.34
CA ASP A 150 -4.87 -5.30 14.48
C ASP A 150 -3.65 -4.51 14.00
N SER A 151 -2.45 -4.92 14.40
CA SER A 151 -1.21 -4.29 13.96
C SER A 151 -0.05 -5.27 13.95
N LEU A 152 0.80 -5.19 12.92
CA LEU A 152 2.06 -5.92 12.80
C LEU A 152 3.21 -4.95 12.59
N LYS A 153 4.25 -5.09 13.40
CA LYS A 153 5.55 -4.45 13.18
C LYS A 153 6.64 -5.50 13.10
N VAL A 154 7.41 -5.53 12.02
CA VAL A 154 8.54 -6.46 11.86
C VAL A 154 9.79 -5.67 11.49
N THR A 155 10.88 -5.86 12.22
CA THR A 155 12.15 -5.17 11.97
C THR A 155 13.33 -6.11 12.19
N GLY A 156 14.38 -5.95 11.37
CA GLY A 156 15.57 -6.80 11.42
C GLY A 156 15.40 -8.12 10.65
N ASP A 157 16.37 -9.02 10.84
CA ASP A 157 16.45 -10.28 10.10
C ASP A 157 15.46 -11.35 10.63
N VAL A 158 14.21 -11.23 10.17
CA VAL A 158 13.09 -12.11 10.55
C VAL A 158 12.65 -12.98 9.36
N TRP A 159 12.37 -14.25 9.65
CA TRP A 159 11.90 -15.25 8.68
C TRP A 159 10.67 -15.97 9.22
N PHE A 160 9.71 -16.27 8.36
CA PHE A 160 8.44 -16.91 8.70
C PHE A 160 8.30 -18.27 8.01
N GLY A 161 8.03 -19.29 8.82
CA GLY A 161 7.70 -20.64 8.38
C GLY A 161 6.29 -20.74 7.77
N THR A 162 5.83 -21.98 7.57
CA THR A 162 4.50 -22.25 7.01
C THR A 162 3.41 -22.27 8.08
N GLY A 163 2.19 -21.83 7.76
CA GLY A 163 1.04 -21.96 8.68
C GLY A 163 1.05 -20.98 9.88
N VAL A 164 1.88 -19.95 9.84
CA VAL A 164 1.94 -18.93 10.90
C VAL A 164 0.63 -18.13 10.96
N SER A 165 0.15 -17.84 12.17
CA SER A 165 -1.03 -17.00 12.42
C SER A 165 -0.69 -15.85 13.36
N LEU A 166 -1.04 -14.62 12.98
CA LEU A 166 -0.76 -13.40 13.75
C LEU A 166 -2.08 -12.74 14.17
N LYS A 167 -2.23 -12.44 15.47
CA LYS A 167 -3.48 -11.99 16.07
C LYS A 167 -3.28 -10.78 16.99
N GLY A 168 -4.23 -9.84 16.97
CA GLY A 168 -4.18 -8.62 17.77
C GLY A 168 -2.97 -7.74 17.42
N LYS A 169 -2.20 -7.32 18.43
CA LYS A 169 -1.01 -6.48 18.25
C LYS A 169 0.27 -7.29 18.35
N VAL A 170 1.00 -7.41 17.24
CA VAL A 170 2.25 -8.19 17.16
C VAL A 170 3.42 -7.29 16.78
N SER A 171 4.52 -7.39 17.52
CA SER A 171 5.77 -6.72 17.21
C SER A 171 6.90 -7.74 17.24
N ILE A 172 7.72 -7.80 16.19
CA ILE A 172 8.84 -8.72 16.08
C ILE A 172 10.08 -7.90 15.71
N HIS A 173 11.07 -7.91 16.59
CA HIS A 173 12.31 -7.19 16.41
C HIS A 173 13.48 -8.16 16.55
N ALA A 174 14.24 -8.33 15.47
CA ALA A 174 15.50 -9.04 15.52
C ALA A 174 16.63 -8.04 15.79
N GLU A 175 17.34 -8.21 16.90
CA GLU A 175 18.51 -7.38 17.21
C GLU A 175 19.60 -7.52 16.12
N PRO A 176 20.42 -6.48 15.90
CA PRO A 176 21.49 -6.52 14.91
C PRO A 176 22.41 -7.74 15.08
N GLY A 177 22.63 -8.49 13.99
CA GLY A 177 23.44 -9.70 13.99
C GLY A 177 22.72 -10.96 14.49
N THR A 178 21.44 -10.86 14.87
CA THR A 178 20.60 -12.00 15.24
C THR A 178 19.56 -12.26 14.17
N THR A 179 19.36 -13.54 13.84
CA THR A 179 18.26 -13.99 12.98
C THR A 179 17.16 -14.65 13.82
N LEU A 180 15.92 -14.18 13.64
CA LEU A 180 14.71 -14.78 14.22
C LEU A 180 13.97 -15.60 13.16
N ASN A 181 13.77 -16.88 13.43
CA ASN A 181 13.01 -17.78 12.58
C ASN A 181 11.72 -18.15 13.32
N ILE A 182 10.58 -17.67 12.83
CA ILE A 182 9.26 -18.06 13.34
C ILE A 182 8.93 -19.47 12.80
N PRO A 183 8.80 -20.49 13.66
CA PRO A 183 8.55 -21.87 13.25
C PRO A 183 7.21 -22.05 12.55
N ASN A 184 7.06 -23.21 11.92
CA ASN A 184 5.79 -23.60 11.29
C ASN A 184 4.66 -23.68 12.34
N ASP A 185 3.44 -23.38 11.90
CA ASP A 185 2.20 -23.47 12.67
C ASP A 185 2.19 -22.63 13.96
N THR A 186 3.10 -21.64 14.05
CA THR A 186 3.21 -20.75 15.21
C THR A 186 2.06 -19.75 15.24
N VAL A 187 1.44 -19.60 16.40
CA VAL A 187 0.41 -18.57 16.65
C VAL A 187 0.99 -17.50 17.56
N ILE A 188 1.02 -16.26 17.09
CA ILE A 188 1.51 -15.11 17.86
C ILE A 188 0.34 -14.16 18.09
N GLU A 189 -0.02 -13.96 19.35
CA GLU A 189 -1.15 -13.13 19.74
C GLU A 189 -0.74 -12.11 20.80
N ASN A 190 -0.98 -10.82 20.54
CA ASN A 190 -0.78 -9.71 21.49
C ASN A 190 0.61 -9.74 22.17
N LYS A 191 1.66 -9.98 21.38
CA LYS A 191 3.00 -10.29 21.88
C LYS A 191 4.08 -9.50 21.14
N GLU A 192 5.12 -9.18 21.89
CA GLU A 192 6.39 -8.67 21.39
C GLU A 192 7.44 -9.77 21.44
N ILE A 193 8.18 -9.97 20.34
CA ILE A 193 9.23 -10.97 20.19
C ILE A 193 10.54 -10.24 19.89
N ASN A 194 11.50 -10.30 20.81
CA ASN A 194 12.82 -9.67 20.66
C ASN A 194 13.94 -10.72 20.54
N HIS A 195 13.72 -11.90 21.13
CA HIS A 195 14.69 -12.99 21.14
C HIS A 195 14.04 -14.33 20.76
N ARG A 196 14.89 -15.30 20.42
CA ARG A 196 14.43 -16.67 20.10
C ARG A 196 13.67 -17.35 21.24
N ALA A 197 13.91 -16.93 22.48
CA ALA A 197 13.21 -17.47 23.65
C ALA A 197 11.76 -16.95 23.76
N ASP A 198 11.42 -15.88 23.04
CA ASP A 198 10.07 -15.30 23.05
C ASP A 198 9.16 -15.93 21.99
N ILE A 199 9.67 -16.88 21.21
CA ILE A 199 8.95 -17.55 20.13
C ILE A 199 8.18 -18.75 20.69
#